data_AF-A0A7C4Y3T7-F1
#
_entry.id   AF-A0A7C4Y3T7-F1
#
_cell.length_a   1.000
_cell.length_b   1.000
_cell.length_c   1.000
_cell.angle_alpha   90.00
_cell.angle_beta   90.00
_cell.angle_gamma   90.00
#
_symmetry.space_group_name_H-M   'P 1'
#
loop_
_entity.id
_entity.type
_entity.pdbx_description
1 polymer ?
#
loop_
_entity_poly.entity_id
_entity_poly.type
_entity_poly.pdbx_seq_one_letter_code
_entity_poly.pdbx_strand_id
1 'polypeptide(L)'
;PMYLGVKAVIAKTIERIHLDNLANFGIVPLQFIDPSDYDSMKEGDEIEIPQIAKALESDEEEITAIDRTADREFKLKILLTERQRKFVLEGGLLPYTRKIGGSR
;
A
#
# COMPACT_ATOMS: atom_id res chain seq x y z
N PRO A 1 0.84 -11.26 8.84
CA PRO A 1 0.64 -10.70 7.48
C PRO A 1 1.84 -10.88 6.53
N MET A 2 3.07 -10.52 6.95
CA MET A 2 4.26 -10.55 6.07
C MET A 2 4.64 -11.96 5.56
N TYR A 3 4.37 -13.00 6.36
CA TYR A 3 4.63 -14.41 6.00
C TYR A 3 3.75 -14.97 4.88
N LEU A 4 2.77 -14.21 4.38
CA LEU A 4 1.84 -14.63 3.32
C LEU A 4 2.11 -13.90 1.99
N GLY A 5 3.21 -13.15 1.87
CA GLY A 5 3.53 -12.42 0.63
C GLY A 5 2.66 -11.18 0.38
N VAL A 6 1.86 -10.74 1.36
CA VAL A 6 1.01 -9.55 1.29
C VAL A 6 1.87 -8.30 1.02
N LYS A 7 1.55 -7.56 -0.06
CA LYS A 7 2.26 -6.35 -0.48
C LYS A 7 1.49 -5.06 -0.18
N ALA A 8 0.16 -5.13 -0.16
CA ALA A 8 -0.71 -4.01 0.13
C ALA A 8 -1.95 -4.47 0.90
N VAL A 9 -2.57 -3.55 1.62
CA VAL A 9 -3.87 -3.71 2.27
C VAL A 9 -4.74 -2.55 1.79
N ILE A 10 -5.92 -2.85 1.29
CA ILE A 10 -6.90 -1.86 0.84
C ILE A 10 -8.12 -1.95 1.76
N ALA A 11 -8.57 -0.82 2.32
CA ALA A 11 -9.72 -0.79 3.22
C ALA A 11 -10.55 0.48 3.05
N LYS A 12 -11.80 0.48 3.55
CA LYS A 12 -12.62 1.70 3.62
C LYS A 12 -12.03 2.73 4.59
N THR A 13 -11.51 2.27 5.72
CA THR A 13 -10.88 3.07 6.76
C THR A 13 -9.78 2.26 7.44
N ILE A 14 -8.72 2.93 7.90
CA ILE A 14 -7.61 2.31 8.63
C ILE A 14 -7.32 3.13 9.89
N GLU A 15 -7.28 2.47 11.04
CA GLU A 15 -6.89 3.09 12.31
C GLU A 15 -5.40 3.50 12.29
N ARG A 16 -5.07 4.66 12.88
CA ARG A 16 -3.71 5.24 12.82
C ARG A 16 -2.63 4.28 13.34
N ILE A 17 -2.89 3.57 14.44
CA ILE A 17 -1.93 2.61 15.03
C ILE A 17 -1.72 1.39 14.11
N HIS A 18 -2.74 1.01 13.34
CA HIS A 18 -2.64 -0.12 12.41
C HIS A 18 -1.78 0.25 11.19
N LEU A 19 -1.89 1.49 10.74
CA LEU A 19 -1.12 2.02 9.61
C LEU A 19 0.39 1.96 9.86
N ASP A 20 0.84 2.39 11.04
CA ASP A 20 2.27 2.38 11.38
C ASP A 20 2.85 0.98 11.33
N ASN A 21 2.10 -0.02 11.83
CA ASN A 21 2.52 -1.41 11.78
C ASN A 21 2.63 -1.92 10.34
N LEU A 22 1.64 -1.64 9.49
CA LEU A 22 1.67 -2.02 8.08
C LEU A 22 2.91 -1.45 7.38
N ALA A 23 3.17 -0.15 7.55
CA ALA A 23 4.35 0.51 6.98
C ALA A 23 5.67 -0.10 7.49
N ASN A 24 5.78 -0.36 8.79
CA ASN A 24 6.96 -0.97 9.40
C ASN A 24 7.24 -2.37 8.84
N PHE A 25 6.19 -3.09 8.45
CA PHE A 25 6.28 -4.41 7.83
C PHE A 25 6.41 -4.38 6.30
N GLY A 26 6.53 -3.19 5.68
CA GLY A 26 6.67 -3.06 4.23
C GLY A 26 5.38 -3.31 3.46
N ILE A 27 4.23 -3.18 4.12
CA ILE A 27 2.91 -3.34 3.51
C ILE A 27 2.35 -1.95 3.23
N VAL A 28 1.85 -1.72 2.01
CA VAL A 28 1.25 -0.44 1.62
C VAL A 28 -0.20 -0.37 2.10
N PRO A 29 -0.56 0.54 3.04
CA PRO A 29 -1.93 0.82 3.40
C PRO A 29 -2.56 1.75 2.37
N LEU A 30 -3.64 1.28 1.74
CA LEU A 30 -4.42 1.98 0.74
C LEU A 30 -5.85 2.13 1.25
N GLN A 31 -6.47 3.24 0.90
CA GLN A 31 -7.85 3.53 1.27
C GLN A 31 -8.69 3.82 0.03
N PHE A 32 -9.91 3.29 -0.04
CA PHE A 32 -10.83 3.69 -1.10
C PHE A 32 -11.14 5.19 -1.01
N ILE A 33 -11.04 5.88 -2.14
CA ILE A 33 -11.50 7.27 -2.24
C ILE A 33 -13.03 7.29 -2.23
N ASP A 34 -13.66 6.42 -3.01
CA ASP A 34 -15.09 6.18 -2.98
C ASP A 34 -15.41 4.87 -2.24
N PRO A 35 -16.09 4.91 -1.08
CA PRO A 35 -16.47 3.70 -0.36
C PRO A 35 -17.35 2.74 -1.15
N SER A 36 -18.06 3.21 -2.19
CA SER A 36 -18.91 2.37 -3.03
C SER A 36 -18.11 1.44 -3.95
N ASP A 37 -16.85 1.78 -4.26
CA ASP A 37 -15.93 0.90 -4.99
C ASP A 37 -15.74 -0.41 -4.23
N TYR A 38 -15.60 -0.36 -2.90
CA TYR A 38 -15.52 -1.56 -2.06
C TYR A 38 -16.79 -2.40 -2.13
N ASP A 39 -17.97 -1.78 -2.09
CA ASP A 39 -19.25 -2.52 -2.08
C ASP A 39 -19.47 -3.31 -3.38
N SER A 40 -18.77 -2.90 -4.43
CA SER A 40 -18.78 -3.55 -5.72
C SER A 40 -17.67 -4.60 -5.89
N MET A 41 -16.76 -4.76 -4.92
CA MET A 41 -15.73 -5.79 -4.91
C MET A 41 -16.24 -7.11 -4.33
N LYS A 42 -15.69 -8.21 -4.85
CA LYS A 42 -16.01 -9.58 -4.45
C LYS A 42 -14.75 -10.31 -4.00
N GLU A 43 -14.95 -11.28 -3.12
CA GLU A 43 -13.87 -12.20 -2.78
C GLU A 43 -13.42 -12.97 -4.03
N GLY A 44 -12.11 -12.97 -4.27
CA GLY A 44 -11.52 -13.59 -5.45
C GLY A 44 -11.25 -12.62 -6.62
N ASP A 45 -11.62 -11.34 -6.50
CA ASP A 45 -11.26 -10.34 -7.52
C ASP A 45 -9.74 -10.16 -7.60
N GLU A 46 -9.24 -10.08 -8.83
CA GLU A 46 -7.81 -9.87 -9.11
C GLU A 46 -7.52 -8.38 -9.29
N ILE A 47 -6.88 -7.78 -8.28
CA ILE A 47 -6.57 -6.35 -8.26
C ILE A 47 -5.12 -6.11 -8.65
N GLU A 48 -4.92 -5.35 -9.71
CA GLU A 48 -3.62 -4.91 -10.21
C GLU A 48 -3.36 -3.44 -9.86
N ILE A 49 -2.16 -3.14 -9.38
CA ILE A 49 -1.71 -1.77 -9.10
C ILE A 49 -0.36 -1.56 -9.81
N PRO A 50 -0.36 -1.19 -11.11
CA PRO A 50 0.80 -1.34 -11.98
C PRO A 50 1.99 -0.44 -11.62
N GLN A 51 1.76 0.69 -10.94
CA GLN A 51 2.80 1.71 -10.71
C GLN A 51 3.00 2.06 -9.23
N ILE A 52 2.74 1.10 -8.32
CA ILE A 52 2.81 1.35 -6.88
C ILE A 52 4.18 1.85 -6.41
N ALA A 53 5.29 1.30 -6.92
CA ALA A 53 6.62 1.75 -6.53
C ALA A 53 6.89 3.21 -6.96
N LYS A 54 6.53 3.57 -8.20
CA LYS A 54 6.70 4.93 -8.72
C LYS A 54 5.83 5.93 -7.97
N ALA A 55 4.58 5.60 -7.67
CA ALA A 55 3.69 6.46 -6.89
C ALA A 55 4.25 6.72 -5.48
N LEU A 56 4.88 5.71 -4.86
CA LEU A 56 5.57 5.86 -3.58
C LEU A 56 6.84 6.72 -3.68
N GLU A 57 7.59 6.67 -4.79
CA GLU A 57 8.77 7.50 -5.04
C GLU A 57 8.43 8.96 -5.36
N SER A 58 7.36 9.19 -6.10
CA SER A 58 6.89 10.51 -6.56
C SER A 58 6.02 11.26 -5.54
N ASP A 59 5.87 10.71 -4.33
CA ASP A 59 5.04 11.24 -3.25
C ASP A 59 3.56 11.47 -3.64
N GLU A 60 3.05 10.66 -4.57
CA GLU A 60 1.65 10.75 -5.00
C GLU A 60 0.72 10.33 -3.86
N GLU A 61 -0.34 11.11 -3.62
CA GLU A 61 -1.35 10.78 -2.61
C GLU A 61 -2.39 9.77 -3.10
N GLU A 62 -2.51 9.59 -4.41
CA GLU A 62 -3.50 8.73 -5.05
C GLU A 62 -2.83 7.74 -5.99
N ILE A 63 -3.45 6.59 -6.19
CA ILE A 63 -3.04 5.59 -7.17
C ILE A 63 -4.25 4.92 -7.80
N THR A 64 -4.16 4.63 -9.09
CA THR A 64 -5.17 3.84 -9.80
C THR A 64 -4.93 2.35 -9.58
N ALA A 65 -5.98 1.65 -9.16
CA ALA A 65 -6.05 0.21 -9.14
C ALA A 65 -7.01 -0.29 -10.23
N ILE A 66 -6.69 -1.44 -10.79
CA ILE A 66 -7.44 -2.08 -11.88
C ILE A 66 -7.95 -3.41 -11.35
N ASP A 67 -9.26 -3.60 -11.44
CA ASP A 67 -9.89 -4.89 -11.19
C ASP A 67 -9.95 -5.67 -12.51
N ARG A 68 -9.15 -6.74 -12.60
CA ARG A 68 -9.05 -7.57 -13.81
C ARG A 68 -10.22 -8.52 -13.98
N THR A 69 -10.96 -8.84 -12.92
CA THR A 69 -12.13 -9.73 -13.00
C THR A 69 -13.37 -8.95 -13.43
N ALA A 70 -13.51 -7.70 -13.01
CA ALA A 70 -14.63 -6.83 -13.36
C ALA A 70 -14.34 -5.82 -14.49
N ASP A 71 -13.11 -5.77 -14.99
CA ASP A 71 -12.62 -4.84 -16.04
C ASP A 71 -12.97 -3.38 -15.75
N ARG A 72 -12.57 -2.92 -14.56
CA ARG A 72 -12.83 -1.56 -14.08
C ARG A 72 -11.60 -0.97 -13.41
N GLU A 73 -11.60 0.35 -13.28
CA GLU A 73 -10.57 1.10 -12.59
C GLU A 73 -11.18 1.92 -11.46
N PHE A 74 -10.46 2.02 -10.36
CA PHE A 74 -10.84 2.84 -9.21
C PHE A 74 -9.60 3.48 -8.60
N LYS A 75 -9.82 4.55 -7.84
CA LYS A 75 -8.75 5.29 -7.20
C LYS A 75 -8.63 4.94 -5.73
N LEU A 76 -7.39 4.80 -5.29
CA LEU A 76 -7.02 4.55 -3.91
C LEU A 76 -6.15 5.68 -3.40
N LYS A 77 -6.35 6.05 -2.14
CA LYS A 77 -5.50 6.97 -1.41
C LYS A 77 -4.36 6.23 -0.72
N ILE A 78 -3.14 6.73 -0.88
CA ILE A 78 -1.95 6.27 -0.16
C ILE A 78 -1.92 6.99 1.19
N LEU A 79 -1.94 6.21 2.28
CA LEU A 79 -1.97 6.78 3.63
C LEU A 79 -0.58 6.95 4.27
N LEU A 80 0.49 6.76 3.50
CA LEU A 80 1.87 6.79 3.98
C LEU A 80 2.45 8.21 3.98
N THR A 81 3.16 8.54 5.04
CA THR A 81 4.05 9.72 5.09
C THR A 81 5.32 9.47 4.26
N GLU A 82 6.01 10.53 3.84
CA GLU A 82 7.30 10.45 3.12
C GLU A 82 8.30 9.49 3.78
N ARG A 83 8.40 9.54 5.12
CA ARG A 83 9.31 8.68 5.86
C ARG A 83 8.90 7.21 5.79
N GLN A 84 7.61 6.92 5.89
CA GLN A 84 7.09 5.57 5.81
C GLN A 84 7.17 5.00 4.39
N ARG A 85 7.03 5.82 3.35
CA ARG A 85 7.26 5.42 1.95
C ARG A 85 8.65 4.82 1.78
N LYS A 86 9.68 5.45 2.37
CA LYS A 86 11.06 4.92 2.37
C LYS A 86 11.18 3.57 3.05
N PHE A 87 10.47 3.35 4.15
CA PHE A 87 10.46 2.03 4.81
C PHE A 87 9.86 0.98 3.89
N VAL A 88 8.73 1.29 3.27
CA VAL A 88 8.00 0.35 2.41
C VAL A 88 8.77 0.02 1.13
N LEU A 89 9.42 1.02 0.51
CA LEU A 89 10.27 0.82 -0.67
C LEU A 89 11.47 -0.11 -0.39
N GLU A 90 12.00 -0.11 0.84
CA GLU A 90 13.07 -1.03 1.25
C GLU A 90 12.55 -2.38 1.78
N GLY A 91 11.23 -2.62 1.73
CA GLY A 91 10.61 -3.86 2.22
C GLY A 91 10.38 -3.91 3.74
N GLY A 92 10.40 -2.76 4.41
CA GLY A 92 10.08 -2.57 5.82
C GLY A 92 11.13 -1.77 6.60
N LEU A 93 10.81 -1.47 7.86
CA LEU A 93 11.68 -0.69 8.75
C LEU A 93 13.00 -1.41 9.10
N LEU A 94 12.95 -2.73 9.27
CA LEU A 94 14.14 -3.53 9.61
C LEU A 94 15.19 -3.55 8.47
N PRO A 95 14.83 -3.84 7.20
CA PRO A 95 15.75 -3.66 6.08
C PRO A 95 16.29 -2.23 5.94
N TYR A 96 15.40 -1.23 6.07
CA TYR A 96 15.78 0.18 5.99
C TYR A 96 16.83 0.58 7.04
N THR A 97 16.61 0.21 8.30
CA THR A 97 17.55 0.51 9.40
C THR A 97 18.87 -0.23 9.25
N ARG A 98 18.88 -1.46 8.73
CA ARG A 98 20.13 -2.19 8.41
C ARG A 98 20.94 -1.48 7.32
N LYS A 99 20.28 -0.97 6.27
CA LYS A 99 20.94 -0.26 5.15
C LYS A 99 21.62 1.03 5.61
N ILE A 100 20.94 1.80 6.47
CA ILE A 100 21.48 3.04 7.03
C ILE A 100 22.55 2.78 8.10
N GLY A 101 22.35 1.79 8.95
CA GLY A 101 23.28 1.44 10.04
C GLY A 101 24.56 0.74 9.57
N GLY A 102 24.50 0.00 8.46
CA GLY A 102 25.66 -0.69 7.86
C GLY A 102 26.52 0.17 6.94
N SER A 103 26.17 1.45 6.74
CA SER A 103 26.97 2.42 5.98
C SER A 103 27.89 3.27 6.87
N ARG A 104 28.29 2.73 8.03
CA ARG A 104 29.25 3.33 8.96
C ARG A 104 30.40 2.37 9.24
#